data_AF-A0A3S4U2P0-F1
#
_entry.id   AF-A0A3S4U2P0-F1
#
_cell.length_a   1.000
_cell.length_b   1.000
_cell.length_c   1.000
_cell.angle_alpha   90.00
_cell.angle_beta   90.00
_cell.angle_gamma   90.00
#
_symmetry.space_group_name_H-M   'P 1'
#
loop_
_entity.id
_entity.type
_entity.pdbx_description
1 polymer ?
#
loop_
_entity_poly.entity_id
_entity_poly.type
_entity_poly.pdbx_seq_one_letter_code
_entity_poly.pdbx_strand_id
1 'polypeptide(L)'
;MPLVSVIVVLNFIPPLIGLNNGDPKNIVLALLAGIGLVVLLNLKQRSRFIPAIGKGANGAVGAIINTAAAVGFGSVVRMAPGFEHLTAMILNIPGSPLISLSVAVNILAGATGSASGGMGIALEALGEKYLAIAKQASISPEAFHRIASLSSGGLDTMPHNGAVLTLLSNTGMTHRDSYLEIAVTSFIMPIVATIIVILLFSLFGIY
;
A
#
# COMPACT_ATOMS: atom_id res chain seq x y z
N MET A 1 11.98 -21.19 -0.64
CA MET A 1 11.41 -22.07 0.39
C MET A 1 10.64 -21.29 1.48
N PRO A 2 11.21 -20.25 2.12
CA PRO A 2 10.48 -19.50 3.17
C PRO A 2 9.24 -18.76 2.63
N LEU A 3 9.36 -18.06 1.51
CA LEU A 3 8.22 -17.38 0.88
C LEU A 3 7.10 -18.37 0.51
N VAL A 4 7.46 -19.54 -0.03
CA VAL A 4 6.50 -20.61 -0.34
C VAL A 4 5.77 -21.05 0.92
N SER A 5 6.48 -21.23 2.05
CA SER A 5 5.84 -21.58 3.31
C SER A 5 4.90 -20.51 3.83
N VAL A 6 5.24 -19.22 3.71
CA VAL A 6 4.34 -18.12 4.09
C VAL A 6 3.08 -18.16 3.23
N ILE A 7 3.21 -18.31 1.92
CA ILE A 7 2.07 -18.38 0.99
C ILE A 7 1.19 -19.59 1.31
N VAL A 8 1.78 -20.77 1.52
CA VAL A 8 1.02 -21.99 1.83
C VAL A 8 0.30 -21.86 3.17
N VAL A 9 1.01 -21.39 4.20
CA VAL A 9 0.42 -21.21 5.53
C VAL A 9 -0.71 -20.20 5.48
N LEU A 10 -0.50 -19.04 4.84
CA LEU A 10 -1.52 -18.00 4.77
C LEU A 10 -2.81 -18.45 4.07
N ASN A 11 -2.72 -19.28 3.04
CA ASN A 11 -3.89 -19.67 2.24
C ASN A 11 -4.58 -20.96 2.72
N PHE A 12 -3.85 -21.90 3.32
CA PHE A 12 -4.37 -23.24 3.60
C PHE A 12 -4.46 -23.59 5.08
N ILE A 13 -3.66 -22.99 5.96
CA ILE A 13 -3.65 -23.33 7.39
C ILE A 13 -4.84 -22.71 8.16
N PRO A 14 -5.21 -21.42 8.00
CA PRO A 14 -6.31 -20.83 8.75
C PRO A 14 -7.63 -21.62 8.70
N PRO A 15 -8.11 -22.10 7.53
CA PRO A 15 -9.32 -22.92 7.48
C PRO A 15 -9.22 -24.24 8.27
N LEU A 16 -8.03 -24.86 8.29
CA LEU A 16 -7.79 -26.15 8.95
C LEU A 16 -7.81 -26.04 10.48
N ILE A 17 -7.50 -24.86 11.02
CA ILE A 17 -7.49 -24.58 12.46
C ILE A 17 -8.72 -23.78 12.93
N GLY A 18 -9.72 -23.63 12.07
CA GLY A 18 -10.98 -22.94 12.38
C GLY A 18 -10.89 -21.41 12.41
N LEU A 19 -9.84 -20.83 11.81
CA LEU A 19 -9.71 -19.38 11.63
C LEU A 19 -10.34 -18.94 10.31
N ASN A 20 -10.99 -17.79 10.33
CA ASN A 20 -11.48 -17.14 9.10
C ASN A 20 -10.30 -16.65 8.26
N ASN A 21 -10.36 -16.85 6.94
CA ASN A 21 -9.30 -16.42 6.02
C ASN A 21 -8.98 -14.92 6.08
N GLY A 22 -9.96 -14.09 6.46
CA GLY A 22 -9.79 -12.64 6.61
C GLY A 22 -9.24 -12.16 7.96
N ASP A 23 -8.95 -13.04 8.93
CA ASP A 23 -8.40 -12.61 10.23
C ASP A 23 -6.95 -12.09 10.04
N PRO A 24 -6.63 -10.84 10.43
CA PRO A 24 -5.27 -10.30 10.36
C PRO A 24 -4.20 -11.17 11.04
N LYS A 25 -4.59 -11.97 12.04
CA LYS A 25 -3.70 -12.90 12.75
C LYS A 25 -3.10 -13.96 11.83
N ASN A 26 -3.77 -14.29 10.72
CA ASN A 26 -3.28 -15.26 9.74
C ASN A 26 -1.93 -14.83 9.14
N ILE A 27 -1.73 -13.52 8.95
CA ILE A 27 -0.47 -12.97 8.43
C ILE A 27 0.66 -13.21 9.43
N VAL A 28 0.41 -12.95 10.72
CA VAL A 28 1.40 -13.16 11.79
C VAL A 28 1.77 -14.64 11.88
N LEU A 29 0.79 -15.53 11.85
CA LEU A 29 1.02 -16.98 11.87
C LEU A 29 1.87 -17.42 10.67
N ALA A 30 1.55 -16.95 9.47
CA ALA A 30 2.28 -17.29 8.25
C ALA A 30 3.74 -16.80 8.30
N LEU A 31 3.99 -15.58 8.78
CA LEU A 31 5.33 -15.03 8.95
C LEU A 31 6.14 -15.82 9.99
N LEU A 32 5.55 -16.17 11.13
CA LEU A 32 6.20 -16.98 12.16
C LEU A 32 6.57 -18.37 11.64
N ALA A 33 5.69 -19.01 10.86
CA ALA A 33 5.99 -20.29 10.23
C ALA A 33 7.17 -20.19 9.25
N GLY A 34 7.21 -19.12 8.45
CA GLY A 34 8.33 -18.83 7.55
C GLY A 34 9.65 -18.61 8.29
N ILE A 35 9.64 -17.84 9.38
CA ILE A 35 10.80 -17.63 10.25
C ILE A 35 11.27 -18.96 10.86
N GLY A 36 10.33 -19.77 11.39
CA GLY A 36 10.61 -21.09 11.93
C GLY A 36 11.27 -22.01 10.90
N LEU A 37 10.76 -22.04 9.67
CA LEU A 37 11.35 -22.82 8.58
C LEU A 37 12.77 -22.35 8.24
N VAL A 38 13.02 -21.04 8.18
CA VAL A 38 14.38 -20.50 7.96
C VAL A 38 15.34 -20.97 9.04
N VAL A 39 14.91 -20.92 10.30
CA VAL A 39 15.69 -21.37 11.46
C VAL A 39 15.98 -22.87 11.36
N LEU A 40 14.99 -23.69 11.05
CA LEU A 40 15.13 -25.15 10.90
C LEU A 40 16.06 -25.54 9.75
N LEU A 41 15.97 -24.86 8.60
CA LEU A 41 16.85 -25.12 7.47
C LEU A 41 18.30 -24.65 7.72
N ASN A 42 18.52 -23.71 8.64
CA ASN A 42 19.82 -23.10 8.90
C ASN A 42 20.36 -23.38 10.32
N LEU A 43 19.99 -24.50 10.94
CA LEU A 43 20.41 -24.86 12.31
C LEU A 43 21.93 -24.96 12.52
N LYS A 44 22.74 -25.03 11.45
CA LYS A 44 24.21 -24.98 11.52
C LYS A 44 24.77 -23.55 11.61
N GLN A 45 23.96 -22.52 11.31
CA GLN A 45 24.35 -21.11 11.29
C GLN A 45 23.78 -20.33 12.49
N ARG A 46 23.61 -20.97 13.66
CA ARG A 46 22.98 -20.37 14.86
C ARG A 46 23.58 -19.04 15.29
N SER A 47 24.89 -18.87 15.13
CA SER A 47 25.58 -17.62 15.45
C SER A 47 25.08 -16.40 14.65
N ARG A 48 24.42 -16.61 13.51
CA ARG A 48 23.86 -15.55 12.67
C ARG A 48 22.41 -15.18 13.01
N PHE A 49 21.73 -15.94 13.86
CA PHE A 49 20.30 -15.71 14.14
C PHE A 49 20.05 -14.40 14.88
N ILE A 50 20.75 -14.16 16.00
CA ILE A 50 20.59 -12.91 16.77
C ILE A 50 20.96 -11.68 15.91
N PRO A 51 22.08 -11.65 15.17
CA PRO A 51 22.37 -10.56 14.24
C PRO A 51 21.31 -10.35 13.16
N ALA A 52 20.75 -11.43 12.60
CA ALA A 52 19.70 -11.34 11.58
C ALA A 52 18.40 -10.75 12.14
N ILE A 53 17.98 -11.18 13.33
CA ILE A 53 16.83 -10.61 14.04
C ILE A 53 17.08 -9.12 14.33
N GLY A 54 18.27 -8.76 14.82
CA GLY A 54 18.62 -7.36 15.07
C GLY A 54 18.55 -6.49 13.81
N LYS A 55 19.07 -6.98 12.68
CA LYS A 55 18.94 -6.29 11.39
C LYS A 55 17.49 -6.15 10.93
N GLY A 56 16.69 -7.21 11.08
CA GLY A 56 15.27 -7.19 10.76
C GLY A 56 14.49 -6.19 11.62
N ALA A 57 14.75 -6.16 12.93
CA ALA A 57 14.14 -5.21 13.85
C ALA A 57 14.48 -3.76 13.46
N ASN A 58 15.75 -3.46 13.17
CA ASN A 58 16.15 -2.14 12.69
C ASN A 58 15.49 -1.77 11.36
N GLY A 59 15.36 -2.72 10.42
CA GLY A 59 14.66 -2.49 9.16
C GLY A 59 13.15 -2.23 9.32
N ALA A 60 12.51 -2.81 10.34
CA ALA A 60 11.09 -2.64 10.61
C ALA A 60 10.74 -1.27 11.22
N VAL A 61 11.69 -0.59 11.88
CA VAL A 61 11.46 0.72 12.52
C VAL A 61 10.89 1.73 11.54
N GLY A 62 11.45 1.83 10.34
CA GLY A 62 10.97 2.77 9.32
C GLY A 62 9.53 2.50 8.89
N ALA A 63 9.18 1.23 8.69
CA ALA A 63 7.81 0.84 8.35
C ALA A 63 6.81 1.21 9.46
N ILE A 64 7.16 0.92 10.73
CA ILE A 64 6.31 1.24 11.88
C ILE A 64 6.10 2.75 12.03
N ILE A 65 7.17 3.54 11.91
CA ILE A 65 7.09 5.00 12.01
C ILE A 65 6.22 5.57 10.89
N ASN A 66 6.35 5.06 9.66
CA ASN A 66 5.52 5.50 8.54
C ASN A 66 4.03 5.22 8.79
N THR A 67 3.69 4.02 9.27
CA THR A 67 2.30 3.69 9.62
C THR A 67 1.79 4.58 10.76
N ALA A 68 2.58 4.77 11.82
CA ALA A 68 2.20 5.63 12.94
C ALA A 68 2.00 7.10 12.52
N ALA A 69 2.88 7.61 11.67
CA ALA A 69 2.77 8.96 11.11
C ALA A 69 1.53 9.11 10.23
N ALA A 70 1.21 8.10 9.40
CA ALA A 70 -0.01 8.10 8.59
C ALA A 70 -1.28 8.14 9.45
N VAL A 71 -1.35 7.31 10.50
CA VAL A 71 -2.47 7.28 11.44
C VAL A 71 -2.60 8.63 12.18
N GLY A 72 -1.49 9.18 12.66
CA GLY A 72 -1.46 10.47 13.34
C GLY A 72 -1.89 11.63 12.44
N PHE A 73 -1.34 11.69 11.22
CA PHE A 73 -1.69 12.72 10.24
C PHE A 73 -3.17 12.61 9.82
N GLY A 74 -3.65 11.41 9.50
CA GLY A 74 -5.05 11.18 9.14
C GLY A 74 -6.01 11.60 10.26
N SER A 75 -5.66 11.32 11.51
CA SER A 75 -6.43 11.75 12.68
C SER A 75 -6.51 13.28 12.80
N VAL A 76 -5.38 13.98 12.63
CA VAL A 76 -5.35 15.44 12.68
C VAL A 76 -6.11 16.07 11.52
N VAL A 77 -5.94 15.55 10.30
CA VAL A 77 -6.64 16.06 9.10
C VAL A 77 -8.14 15.91 9.23
N ARG A 78 -8.64 14.79 9.77
CA ARG A 78 -10.08 14.59 10.02
C ARG A 78 -10.70 15.63 10.95
N MET A 79 -9.93 16.18 11.89
CA MET A 79 -10.38 17.21 12.82
C MET A 79 -10.30 18.63 12.25
N ALA A 80 -9.67 18.82 11.08
CA ALA A 80 -9.51 20.14 10.50
C ALA A 80 -10.86 20.71 10.02
N PRO A 81 -11.14 22.02 10.21
CA PRO A 81 -12.41 22.63 9.82
C PRO A 81 -12.77 22.49 8.33
N GLY A 82 -11.77 22.34 7.45
CA GLY A 82 -11.97 22.17 6.01
C GLY A 82 -12.17 20.71 5.56
N PHE A 83 -12.08 19.73 6.47
CA PHE A 83 -12.06 18.32 6.09
C PHE A 83 -13.37 17.84 5.47
N GLU A 84 -14.51 18.25 6.01
CA GLU A 84 -15.82 17.89 5.44
C GLU A 84 -16.01 18.52 4.05
N HIS A 85 -15.55 19.75 3.83
CA HIS A 85 -15.60 20.37 2.51
C HIS A 85 -14.71 19.66 1.49
N LEU A 86 -13.48 19.32 1.88
CA LEU A 86 -12.56 18.55 1.04
C LEU A 86 -13.10 17.17 0.72
N THR A 87 -13.67 16.49 1.71
CA THR A 87 -14.34 15.21 1.55
C THR A 87 -15.50 15.33 0.56
N ALA A 88 -16.35 16.35 0.71
CA ALA A 88 -17.46 16.58 -0.22
C ALA A 88 -16.97 16.83 -1.64
N MET A 89 -15.90 17.60 -1.85
CA MET A 89 -15.32 17.82 -3.18
C MET A 89 -14.83 16.51 -3.82
N ILE A 90 -14.08 15.70 -3.05
CA ILE A 90 -13.53 14.43 -3.54
C ILE A 90 -14.64 13.44 -3.84
N LEU A 91 -15.62 13.29 -2.94
CA LEU A 91 -16.72 12.32 -3.11
C LEU A 91 -17.71 12.71 -4.21
N ASN A 92 -17.79 13.99 -4.59
CA ASN A 92 -18.62 14.47 -5.69
C ASN A 92 -17.90 14.44 -7.06
N ILE A 93 -16.70 13.85 -7.15
CA ILE A 93 -16.05 13.60 -8.43
C ILE A 93 -16.99 12.70 -9.27
N PRO A 94 -17.37 13.12 -10.49
CA PRO A 94 -18.32 12.38 -11.31
C PRO A 94 -17.76 11.00 -11.70
N GLY A 95 -18.64 10.00 -11.73
CA GLY A 95 -18.32 8.63 -12.15
C GLY A 95 -18.33 7.64 -10.99
N SER A 96 -17.50 6.59 -11.11
CA SER A 96 -17.42 5.53 -10.09
C SER A 96 -16.71 6.01 -8.82
N PRO A 97 -17.14 5.57 -7.61
CA PRO A 97 -16.39 5.78 -6.37
C PRO A 97 -14.91 5.34 -6.44
N LEU A 98 -14.58 4.39 -7.31
CA LEU A 98 -13.21 3.95 -7.56
C LEU A 98 -12.35 5.05 -8.21
N ILE A 99 -12.94 5.92 -9.03
CA ILE A 99 -12.25 7.07 -9.63
C ILE A 99 -11.93 8.08 -8.54
N SER A 100 -12.92 8.44 -7.72
CA SER A 100 -12.76 9.34 -6.58
C SER A 100 -11.68 8.86 -5.61
N LEU A 101 -11.70 7.56 -5.26
CA LEU A 101 -10.66 6.92 -4.44
C LEU A 101 -9.28 7.02 -5.10
N SER A 102 -9.20 6.69 -6.39
CA SER A 102 -7.94 6.70 -7.13
C SER A 102 -7.29 8.08 -7.14
N VAL A 103 -8.10 9.12 -7.36
CA VAL A 103 -7.65 10.52 -7.33
C VAL A 103 -7.17 10.89 -5.91
N ALA A 104 -7.94 10.56 -4.88
CA ALA A 104 -7.57 10.86 -3.50
C ALA A 104 -6.22 10.21 -3.10
N VAL A 105 -6.05 8.93 -3.42
CA VAL A 105 -4.81 8.20 -3.12
C VAL A 105 -3.63 8.77 -3.90
N ASN A 106 -3.79 9.04 -5.19
CA ASN A 106 -2.74 9.64 -6.02
C ASN A 106 -2.29 11.00 -5.48
N ILE A 107 -3.24 11.90 -5.17
CA ILE A 107 -2.90 13.24 -4.66
C ILE A 107 -2.07 13.14 -3.38
N LEU A 108 -2.44 12.25 -2.44
CA LEU A 108 -1.68 12.11 -1.20
C LEU A 108 -0.37 11.35 -1.39
N ALA A 109 -0.31 10.38 -2.30
CA ALA A 109 0.95 9.73 -2.70
C ALA A 109 1.93 10.75 -3.29
N GLY A 110 1.45 11.67 -4.13
CA GLY A 110 2.25 12.76 -4.68
C GLY A 110 2.67 13.81 -3.66
N ALA A 111 1.76 14.23 -2.80
CA ALA A 111 2.10 15.17 -1.73
C ALA A 111 3.18 14.61 -0.79
N THR A 112 3.10 13.31 -0.48
CA THR A 112 4.06 12.64 0.40
C THR A 112 5.33 12.17 -0.31
N GLY A 113 5.30 11.99 -1.64
CA GLY A 113 6.36 11.33 -2.38
C GLY A 113 6.59 9.87 -1.94
N SER A 114 5.52 9.17 -1.53
CA SER A 114 5.57 7.80 -1.02
C SER A 114 4.26 7.05 -1.26
N ALA A 115 4.30 5.94 -2.00
CA ALA A 115 3.11 5.15 -2.30
C ALA A 115 2.42 4.64 -1.03
N SER A 116 3.17 3.92 -0.19
CA SER A 116 2.64 3.35 1.05
C SER A 116 2.20 4.42 2.05
N GLY A 117 2.91 5.55 2.13
CA GLY A 117 2.56 6.67 3.00
C GLY A 117 1.28 7.36 2.55
N GLY A 118 1.19 7.73 1.28
CA GLY A 118 0.02 8.40 0.71
C GLY A 118 -1.25 7.54 0.74
N MET A 119 -1.15 6.25 0.40
CA MET A 119 -2.27 5.31 0.55
C MET A 119 -2.70 5.19 2.01
N GLY A 120 -1.73 5.04 2.93
CA GLY A 120 -2.01 4.96 4.37
C GLY A 120 -2.76 6.19 4.88
N ILE A 121 -2.31 7.39 4.52
CA ILE A 121 -2.99 8.64 4.90
C ILE A 121 -4.39 8.72 4.27
N ALA A 122 -4.54 8.38 2.99
CA ALA A 122 -5.82 8.47 2.30
C ALA A 122 -6.85 7.51 2.87
N LEU A 123 -6.46 6.26 3.14
CA LEU A 123 -7.33 5.25 3.72
C LEU A 123 -7.58 5.50 5.20
N GLU A 124 -6.62 6.04 5.93
CA GLU A 124 -6.89 6.55 7.27
C GLU A 124 -7.94 7.66 7.17
N ALA A 125 -7.74 8.73 6.42
CA ALA A 125 -8.68 9.84 6.39
C ALA A 125 -10.08 9.47 5.87
N LEU A 126 -10.17 8.74 4.76
CA LEU A 126 -11.40 8.57 3.97
C LEU A 126 -11.90 7.12 3.88
N GLY A 127 -11.14 6.14 4.36
CA GLY A 127 -11.43 4.71 4.14
C GLY A 127 -12.80 4.28 4.66
N GLU A 128 -13.23 4.76 5.83
CA GLU A 128 -14.56 4.45 6.37
C GLU A 128 -15.70 4.99 5.50
N LYS A 129 -15.56 6.22 4.98
CA LYS A 129 -16.55 6.83 4.08
C LYS A 129 -16.63 6.05 2.77
N TYR A 130 -15.48 5.67 2.20
CA TYR A 130 -15.44 4.83 1.01
C TYR A 130 -15.99 3.43 1.24
N LEU A 131 -15.76 2.82 2.40
CA LEU A 131 -16.33 1.51 2.73
C LEU A 131 -17.86 1.57 2.85
N ALA A 132 -18.41 2.65 3.41
CA ALA A 132 -19.85 2.88 3.44
C ALA A 132 -20.43 3.03 2.02
N ILE A 133 -19.76 3.79 1.15
CA ILE A 133 -20.13 3.95 -0.26
C ILE A 133 -20.01 2.61 -1.02
N ALA A 134 -18.95 1.85 -0.77
CA ALA A 134 -18.72 0.54 -1.39
C ALA A 134 -19.88 -0.42 -1.10
N LYS A 135 -20.34 -0.46 0.16
CA LYS A 135 -21.49 -1.27 0.57
C LYS A 135 -22.78 -0.85 -0.16
N GLN A 136 -23.01 0.45 -0.34
CA GLN A 136 -24.18 0.96 -1.06
C GLN A 136 -24.11 0.67 -2.56
N ALA A 137 -22.92 0.78 -3.15
CA ALA A 137 -22.68 0.53 -4.57
C ALA A 137 -22.46 -0.95 -4.91
N SER A 138 -22.57 -1.86 -3.94
CA SER A 138 -22.28 -3.31 -4.10
C SER A 138 -20.87 -3.60 -4.65
N ILE A 139 -19.88 -2.77 -4.29
CA ILE A 139 -18.47 -2.95 -4.65
C ILE A 139 -17.75 -3.64 -3.49
N SER A 140 -16.94 -4.66 -3.79
CA SER A 140 -16.18 -5.37 -2.78
C SER A 140 -15.08 -4.48 -2.14
N PRO A 141 -14.85 -4.57 -0.82
CA PRO A 141 -13.73 -3.89 -0.17
C PRO A 141 -12.37 -4.25 -0.78
N GLU A 142 -12.25 -5.48 -1.29
CA GLU A 142 -11.08 -5.97 -2.00
C GLU A 142 -10.84 -5.19 -3.30
N ALA A 143 -11.87 -4.92 -4.09
CA ALA A 143 -11.75 -4.09 -5.28
C ALA A 143 -11.31 -2.66 -4.93
N PHE A 144 -11.88 -2.07 -3.88
CA PHE A 144 -11.45 -0.78 -3.34
C PHE A 144 -9.96 -0.79 -2.98
N HIS A 145 -9.51 -1.81 -2.25
CA HIS A 145 -8.12 -1.89 -1.84
C HIS A 145 -7.16 -2.14 -3.01
N ARG A 146 -7.56 -2.92 -4.03
CA ARG A 146 -6.79 -3.11 -5.26
C ARG A 146 -6.60 -1.80 -6.01
N ILE A 147 -7.68 -1.03 -6.18
CA ILE A 147 -7.61 0.29 -6.82
C ILE A 147 -6.74 1.23 -5.98
N ALA A 148 -6.95 1.33 -4.66
CA ALA A 148 -6.10 2.16 -3.80
C ALA A 148 -4.62 1.79 -3.92
N SER A 149 -4.30 0.49 -3.92
CA SER A 149 -2.92 0.00 -4.05
C SER A 149 -2.32 0.36 -5.41
N LEU A 150 -3.08 0.22 -6.50
CA LEU A 150 -2.61 0.55 -7.85
C LEU A 150 -2.43 2.06 -8.02
N SER A 151 -3.38 2.85 -7.53
CA SER A 151 -3.33 4.31 -7.50
C SER A 151 -2.16 4.85 -6.67
N SER A 152 -1.73 4.12 -5.63
CA SER A 152 -0.63 4.58 -4.77
C SER A 152 0.69 4.71 -5.51
N GLY A 153 0.91 3.93 -6.57
CA GLY A 153 2.12 3.99 -7.39
C GLY A 153 2.04 4.96 -8.56
N GLY A 154 1.00 5.80 -8.67
CA GLY A 154 0.92 6.81 -9.72
C GLY A 154 1.78 8.01 -9.39
N LEU A 155 1.25 8.94 -8.59
CA LEU A 155 1.96 10.18 -8.26
C LEU A 155 3.08 10.03 -7.20
N ASP A 156 3.42 8.83 -6.71
CA ASP A 156 4.41 8.72 -5.63
C ASP A 156 5.85 9.09 -6.04
N THR A 157 6.21 8.94 -7.32
CA THR A 157 7.58 9.19 -7.82
C THR A 157 7.83 10.65 -8.23
N MET A 158 7.29 11.61 -7.49
CA MET A 158 7.55 13.05 -7.70
C MET A 158 9.02 13.40 -7.36
N PRO A 159 9.54 14.59 -7.73
CA PRO A 159 10.97 14.89 -7.63
C PRO A 159 11.55 14.81 -6.21
N HIS A 160 10.71 14.97 -5.18
CA HIS A 160 11.06 14.86 -3.77
C HIS A 160 10.97 13.43 -3.20
N ASN A 161 10.60 12.43 -4.02
CA ASN A 161 10.53 11.03 -3.60
C ASN A 161 11.92 10.51 -3.19
N GLY A 162 12.00 9.92 -2.00
CA GLY A 162 13.27 9.44 -1.44
C GLY A 162 13.93 8.32 -2.26
N ALA A 163 13.16 7.45 -2.90
CA ALA A 163 13.69 6.39 -3.76
C ALA A 163 14.25 6.96 -5.07
N VAL A 164 13.60 7.97 -5.65
CA VAL A 164 14.12 8.72 -6.82
C VAL A 164 15.44 9.42 -6.46
N LEU A 165 15.49 10.12 -5.32
CA LEU A 165 16.71 10.79 -4.86
C LEU A 165 17.86 9.80 -4.63
N THR A 166 17.55 8.64 -4.03
CA THR A 166 18.54 7.58 -3.79
C THR A 166 19.03 6.98 -5.11
N LEU A 167 18.14 6.74 -6.07
CA LEU A 167 18.49 6.24 -7.39
C LEU A 167 19.47 7.19 -8.09
N LEU A 168 19.10 8.46 -8.22
CA LEU A 168 19.92 9.49 -8.86
C LEU A 168 21.28 9.64 -8.19
N SER A 169 21.31 9.63 -6.84
CA SER A 169 22.56 9.66 -6.07
C SER A 169 23.45 8.45 -6.33
N ASN A 170 22.87 7.25 -6.44
CA ASN A 170 23.63 6.01 -6.65
C ASN A 170 24.14 5.88 -8.10
N THR A 171 23.42 6.44 -9.07
CA THR A 171 23.79 6.40 -10.49
C THR A 171 24.62 7.60 -10.93
N GLY A 172 24.78 8.63 -10.06
CA GLY A 172 25.47 9.87 -10.40
C GLY A 172 24.73 10.72 -11.45
N MET A 173 23.41 10.55 -11.57
CA MET A 173 22.56 11.28 -12.53
C MET A 173 21.82 12.42 -11.82
N THR A 174 21.38 13.43 -12.57
CA THR A 174 20.51 14.48 -12.04
C THR A 174 19.06 14.27 -12.47
N HIS A 175 18.10 14.96 -11.84
CA HIS A 175 16.70 14.95 -12.31
C HIS A 175 16.59 15.35 -13.77
N ARG A 176 17.45 16.26 -14.25
CA ARG A 176 17.43 16.68 -15.65
C ARG A 176 17.77 15.54 -16.61
N ASP A 177 18.62 14.61 -16.18
CA ASP A 177 19.17 13.56 -17.04
C ASP A 177 18.26 12.33 -17.13
N SER A 178 17.41 12.08 -16.11
CA SER A 178 16.70 10.80 -16.01
C SER A 178 15.27 10.88 -15.48
N TYR A 179 14.80 12.06 -15.06
CA TYR A 179 13.48 12.16 -14.44
C TYR A 179 12.35 11.87 -15.43
N LEU A 180 12.55 12.12 -16.73
CA LEU A 180 11.51 11.85 -17.72
C LEU A 180 11.29 10.33 -17.88
N GLU A 181 12.37 9.56 -17.95
CA GLU A 181 12.34 8.10 -18.01
C GLU A 181 11.72 7.51 -16.74
N ILE A 182 12.10 8.06 -15.57
CA ILE A 182 11.51 7.69 -14.29
C ILE A 182 10.01 8.03 -14.29
N ALA A 183 9.61 9.23 -14.71
CA ALA A 183 8.21 9.64 -14.71
C ALA A 183 7.36 8.77 -15.65
N VAL A 184 7.86 8.42 -16.83
CA VAL A 184 7.14 7.56 -17.77
C VAL A 184 6.93 6.17 -17.16
N THR A 185 7.98 5.56 -16.63
CA THR A 185 7.94 4.17 -16.14
C THR A 185 7.26 4.03 -14.78
N SER A 186 7.39 5.04 -13.92
CA SER A 186 7.01 4.97 -12.50
C SER A 186 5.80 5.80 -12.13
N PHE A 187 5.37 6.74 -12.99
CA PHE A 187 4.21 7.60 -12.73
C PHE A 187 3.13 7.43 -13.81
N ILE A 188 3.50 7.56 -15.09
CA ILE A 188 2.53 7.51 -16.20
C ILE A 188 1.99 6.09 -16.35
N MET A 189 2.86 5.08 -16.41
CA MET A 189 2.44 3.68 -16.61
C MET A 189 1.50 3.18 -15.49
N PRO A 190 1.76 3.43 -14.19
CA PRO A 190 0.81 3.06 -13.13
C PRO A 190 -0.53 3.80 -13.21
N ILE A 191 -0.56 5.08 -13.61
CA ILE A 191 -1.82 5.80 -13.83
C ILE A 191 -2.61 5.17 -14.97
N VAL A 192 -1.96 4.88 -16.10
CA VAL A 192 -2.59 4.23 -17.24
C VAL A 192 -3.14 2.85 -16.83
N ALA A 193 -2.35 2.06 -16.09
CA ALA A 193 -2.80 0.77 -15.57
C ALA A 193 -4.02 0.93 -14.66
N THR A 194 -4.02 1.94 -13.78
CA THR A 194 -5.15 2.25 -12.89
C THR A 194 -6.42 2.57 -13.69
N ILE A 195 -6.31 3.40 -14.72
CA ILE A 195 -7.44 3.76 -15.59
C ILE A 195 -7.99 2.50 -16.28
N ILE A 196 -7.12 1.67 -16.84
CA ILE A 196 -7.53 0.43 -17.51
C ILE A 196 -8.28 -0.49 -16.54
N VAL A 197 -7.76 -0.69 -15.32
CA VAL A 197 -8.40 -1.56 -14.32
C VAL A 197 -9.76 -1.01 -13.87
N ILE A 198 -9.88 0.31 -13.67
CA ILE A 198 -11.17 0.93 -13.34
C ILE A 198 -12.18 0.75 -14.48
N LEU A 199 -11.76 0.91 -15.74
CA LEU A 199 -12.63 0.70 -16.90
C LEU A 199 -13.07 -0.76 -17.02
N LEU A 200 -12.14 -1.71 -16.85
CA LEU A 200 -12.47 -3.14 -16.85
C LEU A 200 -13.45 -3.49 -15.73
N PHE A 201 -13.26 -2.92 -14.54
CA PHE A 201 -14.21 -3.08 -13.44
C PHE A 201 -15.59 -2.52 -13.79
N SER A 202 -15.65 -1.35 -14.41
CA SER A 202 -16.90 -0.72 -14.83
C SER A 202 -17.63 -1.46 -15.95
N LEU A 203 -16.91 -2.13 -16.86
CA LEU A 203 -17.47 -2.81 -18.03
C LEU A 203 -17.86 -4.26 -17.74
N PHE A 204 -17.08 -4.95 -16.91
CA PHE A 204 -17.22 -6.40 -16.70
C PHE A 204 -17.64 -6.77 -15.27
N GLY A 205 -17.67 -5.81 -14.32
CA GLY A 205 -18.09 -6.07 -12.94
C GLY A 205 -17.23 -7.10 -12.22
N ILE A 206 -15.92 -7.13 -12.48
CA ILE A 206 -15.03 -8.20 -12.00
C ILE A 206 -14.88 -8.09 -10.46
N TYR A 207 -15.53 -9.02 -9.73
CA TYR A 207 -15.52 -9.15 -8.27
C TYR A 207 -14.25 -9.85 -7.73
#